data_AF-A0A367ABP4-F1
#
_entry.id   AF-A0A367ABP4-F1
#
_cell.length_a   1.000
_cell.length_b   1.000
_cell.length_c   1.000
_cell.angle_alpha   90.00
_cell.angle_beta   90.00
_cell.angle_gamma   90.00
#
_symmetry.space_group_name_H-M   'P 1'
#
loop_
_entity.id
_entity.type
_entity.pdbx_description
1 polymer ?
#
loop_
_entity_poly.entity_id
_entity_poly.type
_entity_poly.pdbx_seq_one_letter_code
_entity_poly.pdbx_strand_id
1 'polypeptide(L)'
;MGRVIAGMTMSLDGFVEDAEGSSGPLYEDFDVLGRSDYMTSMQDETGAVLMGRRTFEMGGDPDSWADEGYEFQVPIFVLTHTPPEKTPKGTDRLSFTFVTDGLETAVDRAKQAAGDRAVTVVGGADVNRQLLAAGLVDELRVDVMPVLLGAGLPLFAGVGPHSLEKIGVEEIGVRTSLRFRVT
;
A
#
# COMPACT_ATOMS: atom_id res chain seq x y z
N MET A 1 -0.09 16.74 10.60
CA MET A 1 -1.18 15.82 10.18
C MET A 1 -0.55 14.86 9.21
N GLY A 2 -0.65 13.55 9.45
CA GLY A 2 0.07 12.53 8.67
C GLY A 2 -0.23 12.63 7.16
N ARG A 3 0.82 12.50 6.35
CA ARG A 3 0.72 12.43 4.88
C ARG A 3 0.20 11.06 4.45
N VAL A 4 -0.58 10.98 3.38
CA VAL A 4 -1.02 9.72 2.75
C VAL A 4 -0.10 9.42 1.58
N ILE A 5 0.62 8.32 1.69
CA ILE A 5 1.50 7.79 0.64
C ILE A 5 0.77 6.61 0.00
N ALA A 6 0.34 6.81 -1.23
CA ALA A 6 -0.32 5.79 -2.04
C ALA A 6 0.64 5.21 -3.09
N GLY A 7 0.31 4.05 -3.62
CA GLY A 7 1.06 3.37 -4.67
C GLY A 7 1.33 1.91 -4.33
N MET A 8 1.88 1.19 -5.30
CA MET A 8 2.10 -0.25 -5.26
C MET A 8 3.28 -0.61 -6.14
N THR A 9 3.79 -1.83 -5.99
CA THR A 9 4.61 -2.45 -7.03
C THR A 9 3.78 -2.70 -8.28
N MET A 10 4.32 -2.36 -9.45
CA MET A 10 3.70 -2.66 -10.74
C MET A 10 4.73 -3.09 -11.79
N SER A 11 4.25 -3.75 -12.84
CA SER A 11 5.00 -3.97 -14.07
C SER A 11 5.24 -2.66 -14.82
N LEU A 12 6.17 -2.67 -15.78
CA LEU A 12 6.47 -1.49 -16.60
C LEU A 12 5.26 -0.98 -17.40
N ASP A 13 4.35 -1.89 -17.78
CA ASP A 13 3.08 -1.59 -18.45
C ASP A 13 1.90 -1.32 -17.50
N GLY A 14 2.16 -1.22 -16.19
CA GLY A 14 1.22 -0.63 -15.22
C GLY A 14 0.26 -1.60 -14.52
N PHE A 15 0.57 -2.89 -14.47
CA PHE A 15 -0.25 -3.91 -13.81
C PHE A 15 0.33 -4.33 -12.46
N VAL A 16 -0.53 -4.55 -11.45
CA VAL A 16 -0.14 -5.01 -10.10
C VAL A 16 -0.40 -6.49 -9.87
N GLU A 17 -1.15 -7.12 -10.78
CA GLU A 17 -1.39 -8.55 -10.87
C GLU A 17 -1.46 -8.91 -12.35
N ASP A 18 -1.06 -10.12 -12.71
CA ASP A 18 -1.17 -10.66 -14.06
C ASP A 18 -2.62 -11.09 -14.41
N ALA A 19 -2.80 -11.67 -15.60
CA ALA A 19 -4.11 -12.11 -16.08
C ALA A 19 -4.72 -13.25 -15.25
N GLU A 20 -3.91 -13.97 -14.45
CA GLU A 20 -4.34 -15.04 -13.56
C GLU A 20 -4.61 -14.52 -12.13
N GLY A 21 -4.36 -13.23 -11.88
CA GLY A 21 -4.52 -12.59 -10.57
C GLY A 21 -3.32 -12.77 -9.65
N SER A 22 -2.17 -13.19 -10.17
CA SER A 22 -0.94 -13.36 -9.40
C SER A 22 -0.08 -12.10 -9.43
N SER A 23 0.47 -11.74 -8.26
CA SER A 23 1.49 -10.70 -8.12
C SER A 23 2.92 -11.26 -8.10
N GLY A 24 3.09 -12.59 -8.14
CA GLY A 24 4.38 -13.27 -7.98
C GLY A 24 5.51 -12.74 -8.86
N PRO A 25 5.29 -12.50 -10.18
CA PRO A 25 6.32 -11.94 -11.06
C PRO A 25 6.85 -10.56 -10.64
N LEU A 26 6.12 -9.82 -9.79
CA LEU A 26 6.50 -8.49 -9.31
C LEU A 26 7.34 -8.53 -8.02
N TYR A 27 7.55 -9.71 -7.44
CA TYR A 27 8.23 -9.89 -6.15
C TYR A 27 9.31 -10.97 -6.21
N GLU A 28 9.86 -11.28 -7.39
CA GLU A 28 11.04 -12.17 -7.51
C GLU A 28 12.26 -11.63 -6.73
N ASP A 29 12.31 -10.32 -6.48
CA ASP A 29 13.34 -9.62 -5.72
C ASP A 29 13.02 -9.44 -4.22
N PHE A 30 12.00 -10.13 -3.68
CA PHE A 30 11.50 -9.89 -2.32
C PHE A 30 12.58 -9.95 -1.25
N ASP A 31 13.53 -10.90 -1.34
CA ASP A 31 14.66 -11.02 -0.40
C ASP A 31 15.64 -9.84 -0.47
N VAL A 32 15.77 -9.20 -1.64
CA VAL A 32 16.59 -8.00 -1.83
C VAL A 32 15.84 -6.78 -1.28
N LEU A 33 14.55 -6.67 -1.61
CA LEU A 33 13.68 -5.61 -1.12
C LEU A 33 13.62 -5.61 0.43
N GLY A 34 13.35 -6.74 1.05
CA GLY A 34 13.19 -6.86 2.51
C GLY A 34 14.45 -6.51 3.32
N ARG A 35 15.63 -6.58 2.71
CA ARG A 35 16.93 -6.24 3.35
C ARG A 35 17.48 -4.88 2.93
N SER A 36 16.71 -4.12 2.16
CA SER A 36 17.16 -2.83 1.63
C SER A 36 16.97 -1.69 2.63
N ASP A 37 17.85 -0.69 2.58
CA ASP A 37 17.69 0.57 3.31
C ASP A 37 16.37 1.29 2.92
N TYR A 38 15.89 1.06 1.70
CA TYR A 38 14.59 1.54 1.22
C TYR A 38 13.45 0.97 2.06
N MET A 39 13.40 -0.35 2.29
CA MET A 39 12.37 -0.96 3.13
C MET A 39 12.47 -0.46 4.57
N THR A 40 13.68 -0.37 5.14
CA THR A 40 13.88 0.20 6.47
C THR A 40 13.37 1.64 6.55
N SER A 41 13.65 2.48 5.55
CA SER A 41 13.15 3.85 5.49
C SER A 41 11.62 3.90 5.39
N MET A 42 10.99 2.98 4.65
CA MET A 42 9.53 2.90 4.58
C MET A 42 8.92 2.53 5.94
N GLN A 43 9.54 1.59 6.66
CA GLN A 43 9.10 1.18 7.99
C GLN A 43 9.19 2.32 9.00
N ASP A 44 10.31 3.05 9.01
CA ASP A 44 10.53 4.19 9.92
C ASP A 44 9.58 5.37 9.64
N GLU A 45 9.25 5.58 8.37
CA GLU A 45 8.32 6.62 7.89
C GLU A 45 6.86 6.30 8.20
N THR A 46 6.49 5.01 8.25
CA THR A 46 5.11 4.57 8.37
C THR A 46 4.64 4.65 9.83
N GLY A 47 3.55 5.39 10.07
CA GLY A 47 2.88 5.47 11.36
C GLY A 47 1.57 4.70 11.43
N ALA A 48 0.92 4.49 10.29
CA ALA A 48 -0.26 3.65 10.15
C ALA A 48 -0.34 3.08 8.73
N VAL A 49 -1.02 1.95 8.59
CA VAL A 49 -1.31 1.34 7.29
C VAL A 49 -2.79 1.49 6.98
N LEU A 50 -3.11 1.79 5.71
CA LEU A 50 -4.45 1.69 5.17
C LEU A 50 -4.48 0.63 4.06
N MET A 51 -5.44 -0.28 4.13
CA MET A 51 -5.65 -1.26 3.06
C MET A 51 -7.12 -1.60 2.85
N GLY A 52 -7.46 -2.16 1.70
CA GLY A 52 -8.79 -2.70 1.42
C GLY A 52 -8.92 -4.15 1.88
N ARG A 53 -10.17 -4.64 2.00
CA ARG A 53 -10.44 -6.04 2.38
C ARG A 53 -9.68 -7.04 1.54
N ARG A 54 -9.69 -6.92 0.20
CA ARG A 54 -9.04 -7.92 -0.66
C ARG A 54 -7.56 -8.06 -0.33
N THR A 55 -6.89 -6.94 -0.06
CA THR A 55 -5.48 -6.94 0.36
C THR A 55 -5.31 -7.63 1.70
N PHE A 56 -6.16 -7.32 2.68
CA PHE A 56 -6.15 -8.00 3.98
C PHE A 56 -6.34 -9.52 3.86
N GLU A 57 -7.21 -9.98 2.96
CA GLU A 57 -7.46 -11.42 2.74
C GLU A 57 -6.30 -12.14 2.02
N MET A 58 -5.39 -11.42 1.33
CA MET A 58 -4.21 -12.03 0.72
C MET A 58 -3.25 -12.65 1.74
N GLY A 59 -3.28 -12.20 3.00
CA GLY A 59 -2.53 -12.83 4.09
C GLY A 59 -3.01 -14.25 4.42
N GLY A 60 -4.17 -14.68 3.89
CA GLY A 60 -4.77 -15.98 4.16
C GLY A 60 -5.31 -16.03 5.58
N ASP A 61 -4.47 -16.40 6.55
CA ASP A 61 -4.83 -16.32 7.97
C ASP A 61 -4.72 -14.86 8.44
N PRO A 62 -5.77 -14.26 9.03
CA PRO A 62 -5.73 -12.94 9.65
C PRO A 62 -4.56 -12.71 10.63
N ASP A 63 -4.08 -13.75 11.30
CA ASP A 63 -2.96 -13.64 12.24
C ASP A 63 -1.59 -13.48 11.53
N SER A 64 -1.48 -13.76 10.22
CA SER A 64 -0.24 -13.61 9.45
C SER A 64 0.29 -12.17 9.44
N TRP A 65 -0.61 -11.19 9.49
CA TRP A 65 -0.26 -9.78 9.60
C TRP A 65 0.41 -9.42 10.93
N ALA A 66 0.28 -10.28 11.95
CA ALA A 66 0.91 -10.14 13.24
C ALA A 66 2.20 -10.95 13.39
N ASP A 67 2.60 -11.70 12.37
CA ASP A 67 3.90 -12.37 12.35
C ASP A 67 5.02 -11.31 12.28
N GLU A 68 6.13 -11.58 12.97
CA GLU A 68 7.30 -10.69 12.94
C GLU A 68 7.90 -10.53 11.53
N GLY A 69 7.53 -11.40 10.60
CA GLY A 69 7.91 -11.32 9.19
C GLY A 69 7.14 -10.27 8.37
N TYR A 70 6.01 -9.73 8.87
CA TYR A 70 5.27 -8.68 8.18
C TYR A 70 5.94 -7.31 8.38
N GLU A 71 6.13 -6.57 7.29
CA GLU A 71 6.97 -5.39 7.24
C GLU A 71 6.46 -4.22 8.10
N PHE A 72 5.15 -4.10 8.34
CA PHE A 72 4.57 -2.95 9.05
C PHE A 72 3.91 -3.36 10.37
N GLN A 73 4.67 -3.22 11.46
CA GLN A 73 4.20 -3.45 12.83
C GLN A 73 3.63 -2.16 13.46
N VAL A 74 2.60 -1.59 12.81
CA VAL A 74 1.91 -0.33 13.18
C VAL A 74 0.38 -0.51 13.13
N PRO A 75 -0.45 0.43 13.61
CA PRO A 75 -1.90 0.35 13.45
C PRO A 75 -2.34 0.18 11.98
N ILE A 76 -3.17 -0.83 11.71
CA ILE A 76 -3.69 -1.18 10.39
C ILE A 76 -5.19 -0.86 10.33
N PHE A 77 -5.58 -0.09 9.32
CA PHE A 77 -6.95 0.26 9.01
C PHE A 77 -7.39 -0.49 7.75
N VAL A 78 -8.43 -1.29 7.87
CA VAL A 78 -8.98 -2.11 6.77
C VAL A 78 -10.30 -1.51 6.34
N LEU A 79 -10.34 -0.88 5.15
CA LEU A 79 -11.56 -0.40 4.54
C LEU A 79 -12.40 -1.59 4.05
N THR A 80 -13.59 -1.75 4.60
CA THR A 80 -14.47 -2.88 4.31
C THR A 80 -15.92 -2.58 4.62
N HIS A 81 -16.87 -3.15 3.86
CA HIS A 81 -18.30 -3.09 4.21
C HIS A 81 -18.74 -4.15 5.22
N THR A 82 -17.89 -5.13 5.52
CA THR A 82 -18.19 -6.23 6.45
C THR A 82 -16.88 -6.63 7.14
N PRO A 83 -16.77 -6.44 8.46
CA PRO A 83 -15.61 -6.96 9.18
C PRO A 83 -15.52 -8.49 9.04
N PRO A 84 -14.31 -9.07 9.02
CA PRO A 84 -14.14 -10.52 9.05
C PRO A 84 -14.61 -11.09 10.39
N GLU A 85 -14.98 -12.37 10.40
CA GLU A 85 -15.42 -13.06 11.63
C GLU A 85 -14.27 -13.20 12.65
N LYS A 86 -13.07 -13.51 12.15
CA LYS A 86 -11.85 -13.59 12.96
C LYS A 86 -11.19 -12.21 13.04
N THR A 87 -11.04 -11.71 14.26
CA THR A 87 -10.19 -10.56 14.54
C THR A 87 -8.73 -11.03 14.63
N PRO A 88 -7.78 -10.41 13.90
CA PRO A 88 -6.36 -10.70 14.03
C PRO A 88 -5.85 -10.50 15.46
N LYS A 89 -4.80 -11.24 15.82
CA LYS A 89 -3.99 -10.89 16.98
C LYS A 89 -3.33 -9.52 16.78
N GLY A 90 -3.23 -8.77 17.86
CA GLY A 90 -2.46 -7.53 17.92
C GLY A 90 -1.23 -7.67 18.81
N THR A 91 -0.39 -6.65 18.79
CA THR A 91 0.74 -6.46 19.72
C THR A 91 0.64 -5.07 20.34
N ASP A 92 1.60 -4.67 21.17
CA ASP A 92 1.65 -3.30 21.71
C ASP A 92 1.79 -2.23 20.61
N ARG A 93 2.29 -2.60 19.42
CA ARG A 93 2.47 -1.69 18.27
C ARG A 93 1.48 -1.93 17.13
N LEU A 94 0.94 -3.14 17.03
CA LEU A 94 0.04 -3.57 15.95
C LEU A 94 -1.40 -3.71 16.47
N SER A 95 -2.33 -3.02 15.81
CA SER A 95 -3.77 -3.15 16.05
C SER A 95 -4.51 -3.11 14.73
N PHE A 96 -5.72 -3.67 14.69
CA PHE A 96 -6.55 -3.71 13.49
C PHE A 96 -7.85 -2.96 13.74
N THR A 97 -8.18 -2.04 12.83
CA THR A 97 -9.47 -1.34 12.82
C THR A 97 -10.15 -1.58 11.48
N PHE A 98 -11.29 -2.28 11.50
CA PHE A 98 -12.14 -2.44 10.33
C PHE A 98 -13.05 -1.23 10.19
N VAL A 99 -12.88 -0.46 9.11
CA VAL A 99 -13.62 0.79 8.89
C VAL A 99 -14.73 0.55 7.87
N THR A 100 -15.97 0.66 8.35
CA THR A 100 -17.20 0.47 7.56
C THR A 100 -17.86 1.77 7.10
N ASP A 101 -17.39 2.90 7.64
CA ASP A 101 -18.03 4.21 7.49
C ASP A 101 -17.48 5.01 6.28
N GLY A 102 -16.81 4.32 5.34
CA GLY A 102 -16.30 4.90 4.10
C GLY A 102 -14.82 5.31 4.11
N LEU A 103 -14.35 5.75 2.94
CA LEU A 103 -12.95 6.03 2.64
C LEU A 103 -12.39 7.19 3.47
N GLU A 104 -13.09 8.32 3.53
CA GLU A 104 -12.64 9.52 4.26
C GLU A 104 -12.44 9.21 5.75
N THR A 105 -13.40 8.52 6.37
CA THR A 105 -13.30 8.08 7.76
C THR A 105 -12.09 7.16 7.98
N ALA A 106 -11.78 6.28 7.02
CA ALA A 106 -10.62 5.39 7.12
C ALA A 106 -9.31 6.18 7.07
N VAL A 107 -9.21 7.15 6.16
CA VAL A 107 -8.06 8.06 6.05
C VAL A 107 -7.89 8.89 7.31
N ASP A 108 -8.95 9.49 7.82
CA ASP A 108 -8.88 10.35 9.01
C ASP A 108 -8.43 9.58 10.25
N ARG A 109 -8.99 8.38 10.48
CA ARG A 109 -8.58 7.51 11.60
C ARG A 109 -7.13 7.06 11.45
N ALA A 110 -6.71 6.71 10.23
CA ALA A 110 -5.32 6.35 9.96
C ALA A 110 -4.36 7.52 10.19
N LYS A 111 -4.70 8.73 9.74
CA LYS A 111 -3.91 9.95 9.97
C LYS A 111 -3.78 10.27 11.46
N GLN A 112 -4.85 10.10 12.24
CA GLN A 112 -4.82 10.29 13.69
C GLN A 112 -3.87 9.30 14.38
N ALA A 113 -3.93 8.02 13.99
CA ALA A 113 -3.04 6.99 14.54
C ALA A 113 -1.58 7.17 14.12
N ALA A 114 -1.33 7.64 12.89
CA ALA A 114 0.00 7.88 12.38
C ALA A 114 0.71 9.07 13.06
N GLY A 115 -0.04 10.04 13.59
CA GLY A 115 0.51 11.25 14.20
C GLY A 115 1.27 12.10 13.17
N ASP A 116 2.58 12.27 13.40
CA ASP A 116 3.49 13.02 12.52
C ASP A 116 4.13 12.14 11.43
N ARG A 117 3.94 10.82 11.49
CA ARG A 117 4.39 9.86 10.48
C ARG A 117 3.39 9.73 9.34
N ALA A 118 3.75 8.98 8.30
CA ALA A 118 2.90 8.76 7.13
C ALA A 118 1.84 7.67 7.38
N VAL A 119 0.73 7.79 6.67
CA VAL A 119 -0.18 6.69 6.38
C VAL A 119 0.28 6.05 5.07
N THR A 120 0.69 4.78 5.14
CA THR A 120 1.14 4.01 3.97
C THR A 120 -0.02 3.16 3.46
N VAL A 121 -0.38 3.32 2.18
CA VAL A 121 -1.45 2.54 1.55
C VAL A 121 -0.84 1.29 0.91
N VAL A 122 -1.00 0.13 1.55
CA VAL A 122 -0.44 -1.14 1.05
C VAL A 122 -1.23 -1.67 -0.15
N GLY A 123 -2.51 -1.31 -0.27
CA GLY A 123 -3.34 -1.68 -1.42
C GLY A 123 -4.82 -1.83 -1.08
N GLY A 124 -5.65 -2.29 -2.01
CA GLY A 124 -5.30 -2.70 -3.37
C GLY A 124 -5.32 -1.55 -4.36
N ALA A 125 -5.20 -1.89 -5.65
CA ALA A 125 -5.32 -0.91 -6.73
C ALA A 125 -6.64 -0.11 -6.62
N ASP A 126 -7.73 -0.74 -6.21
CA ASP A 126 -9.01 -0.09 -6.02
C ASP A 126 -8.98 1.02 -4.94
N VAL A 127 -8.41 0.76 -3.76
CA VAL A 127 -8.25 1.77 -2.70
C VAL A 127 -7.38 2.93 -3.18
N ASN A 128 -6.28 2.63 -3.87
CA ASN A 128 -5.40 3.65 -4.46
C ASN A 128 -6.16 4.56 -5.44
N ARG A 129 -6.96 3.98 -6.35
CA ARG A 129 -7.76 4.76 -7.31
C ARG A 129 -8.82 5.61 -6.61
N GLN A 130 -9.50 5.06 -5.60
CA GLN A 130 -10.49 5.79 -4.83
C GLN A 130 -9.88 6.99 -4.10
N LEU A 131 -8.70 6.81 -3.48
CA LEU A 131 -7.98 7.89 -2.81
C LEU A 131 -7.55 9.00 -3.78
N LEU A 132 -7.04 8.62 -4.96
CA LEU A 132 -6.67 9.58 -6.01
C LEU A 132 -7.90 10.36 -6.48
N ALA A 133 -9.00 9.66 -6.80
CA ALA A 133 -10.23 10.29 -7.25
C ALA A 133 -10.84 11.25 -6.20
N ALA A 134 -10.63 10.96 -4.91
CA ALA A 134 -11.08 11.79 -3.80
C ALA A 134 -10.10 12.93 -3.44
N GLY A 135 -8.92 13.01 -4.09
CA GLY A 135 -7.90 14.02 -3.76
C GLY A 135 -7.29 13.82 -2.37
N LEU A 136 -7.26 12.58 -1.87
CA LEU A 136 -6.81 12.24 -0.52
C LEU A 136 -5.35 11.75 -0.47
N VAL A 137 -4.66 11.73 -1.61
CA VAL A 137 -3.27 11.31 -1.75
C VAL A 137 -2.34 12.51 -1.72
N ASP A 138 -1.36 12.51 -0.83
CA ASP A 138 -0.32 13.54 -0.75
C ASP A 138 0.89 13.16 -1.62
N GLU A 139 1.28 11.87 -1.59
CA GLU A 139 2.41 11.33 -2.36
C GLU A 139 2.05 10.03 -3.06
N LEU A 140 2.60 9.83 -4.26
CA LEU A 140 2.61 8.54 -4.96
C LEU A 140 4.01 7.93 -4.90
N ARG A 141 4.09 6.68 -4.44
CA ARG A 141 5.29 5.83 -4.44
C ARG A 141 5.03 4.58 -5.25
N VAL A 142 5.62 4.50 -6.44
CA VAL A 142 5.38 3.41 -7.40
C VAL A 142 6.68 2.67 -7.64
N ASP A 143 6.68 1.39 -7.32
CA ASP A 143 7.83 0.52 -7.52
C ASP A 143 7.66 -0.23 -8.84
N VAL A 144 8.52 0.09 -9.82
CA VAL A 144 8.44 -0.49 -11.16
C VAL A 144 9.40 -1.66 -11.28
N MET A 145 8.84 -2.82 -11.59
CA MET A 145 9.59 -4.01 -11.96
C MET A 145 9.84 -4.04 -13.47
N PRO A 146 11.03 -4.49 -13.94
CA PRO A 146 11.41 -4.49 -15.35
C PRO A 146 10.78 -5.65 -16.14
N VAL A 147 9.46 -5.83 -15.99
CA VAL A 147 8.65 -6.87 -16.64
C VAL A 147 7.44 -6.24 -17.32
N LEU A 148 6.92 -6.90 -18.36
CA LEU A 148 5.64 -6.58 -18.99
C LEU A 148 4.69 -7.73 -18.72
N LEU A 149 3.55 -7.45 -18.09
CA LEU A 149 2.52 -8.48 -17.82
C LEU A 149 1.52 -8.61 -18.97
N GLY A 150 1.33 -7.55 -19.76
CA GLY A 150 0.46 -7.49 -20.94
C GLY A 150 -1.03 -7.42 -20.64
N ALA A 151 -1.48 -7.99 -19.52
CA ALA A 151 -2.85 -7.95 -19.02
C ALA A 151 -2.88 -8.23 -17.50
N GLY A 152 -4.03 -7.96 -16.88
CA GLY A 152 -4.25 -8.22 -15.46
C GLY A 152 -4.94 -7.05 -14.77
N LEU A 153 -4.51 -6.71 -13.55
CA LEU A 153 -5.09 -5.62 -12.76
C LEU A 153 -4.28 -4.31 -12.93
N PRO A 154 -4.73 -3.36 -13.79
CA PRO A 154 -4.00 -2.09 -14.01
C PRO A 154 -4.07 -1.16 -12.80
N LEU A 155 -2.95 -0.64 -12.26
CA LEU A 155 -2.97 0.19 -11.04
C LEU A 155 -3.91 1.42 -11.16
N PHE A 156 -3.82 2.16 -12.27
CA PHE A 156 -4.46 3.47 -12.44
C PHE A 156 -5.72 3.44 -13.34
N ALA A 157 -6.41 2.30 -13.42
CA ALA A 157 -7.60 2.16 -14.26
C ALA A 157 -8.69 3.19 -13.89
N GLY A 158 -9.17 3.96 -14.87
CA GLY A 158 -10.24 4.93 -14.65
C GLY A 158 -9.85 6.16 -13.82
N VAL A 159 -8.57 6.30 -13.45
CA VAL A 159 -8.07 7.51 -12.78
C VAL A 159 -7.95 8.63 -13.81
N GLY A 160 -8.53 9.79 -13.49
CA GLY A 160 -8.44 10.98 -14.33
C GLY A 160 -7.03 11.58 -14.39
N PRO A 161 -6.83 12.66 -15.16
CA PRO A 161 -5.54 13.35 -15.22
C PRO A 161 -5.18 13.92 -13.83
N HIS A 162 -3.93 13.71 -13.42
CA HIS A 162 -3.33 14.28 -12.20
C HIS A 162 -1.99 14.92 -12.55
N SER A 163 -1.68 16.05 -11.91
CA SER A 163 -0.36 16.66 -12.00
C SER A 163 0.54 16.08 -10.90
N LEU A 164 1.75 15.69 -11.29
CA LEU A 164 2.71 15.03 -10.41
C LEU A 164 4.04 15.77 -10.45
N GLU A 165 4.55 16.13 -9.28
CA GLU A 165 5.90 16.67 -9.12
C GLU A 165 6.83 15.54 -8.70
N LYS A 166 7.88 15.26 -9.47
CA LYS A 166 8.88 14.24 -9.09
C LYS A 166 9.68 14.72 -7.89
N ILE A 167 9.66 13.93 -6.81
CA ILE A 167 10.38 14.23 -5.57
C ILE A 167 11.48 13.21 -5.24
N GLY A 168 11.53 12.06 -5.91
CA GLY A 168 12.59 11.08 -5.69
C GLY A 168 12.58 9.92 -6.67
N VAL A 169 13.75 9.28 -6.80
CA VAL A 169 13.94 8.00 -7.49
C VAL A 169 14.97 7.20 -6.69
N GLU A 170 14.71 5.93 -6.46
CA GLU A 170 15.62 5.01 -5.77
C GLU A 170 15.73 3.70 -6.56
N GLU A 171 16.94 3.14 -6.63
CA GLU A 171 17.20 1.84 -7.27
C GLU A 171 17.39 0.78 -6.17
N ILE A 172 16.58 -0.28 -6.21
CA ILE A 172 16.63 -1.39 -5.25
C ILE A 172 16.81 -2.69 -6.04
N GLY A 173 18.06 -3.10 -6.24
CA GLY A 173 18.35 -4.25 -7.10
C GLY A 173 17.86 -4.01 -8.53
N VAL A 174 16.87 -4.78 -8.98
CA VAL A 174 16.25 -4.63 -10.31
C VAL A 174 15.07 -3.66 -10.34
N ARG A 175 14.56 -3.27 -9.17
CA ARG A 175 13.38 -2.43 -8.99
C ARG A 175 13.75 -0.96 -9.04
N THR A 176 12.90 -0.16 -9.67
CA THR A 176 12.99 1.31 -9.64
C THR A 176 11.82 1.87 -8.84
N SER A 177 12.08 2.46 -7.68
CA SER A 177 11.07 3.19 -6.91
C SER A 177 10.99 4.64 -7.38
N LEU A 178 9.79 5.09 -7.73
CA LEU A 178 9.50 6.45 -8.17
C LEU A 178 8.62 7.14 -7.12
N ARG A 179 9.02 8.33 -6.68
CA ARG A 179 8.23 9.16 -5.74
C ARG A 179 7.78 10.47 -6.38
N PHE A 180 6.50 10.76 -6.21
CA PHE A 180 5.87 11.98 -6.68
C PHE A 180 5.03 12.63 -5.59
N ARG A 181 5.00 13.95 -5.56
CA ARG A 181 3.97 14.72 -4.85
C ARG A 181 2.79 14.94 -5.80
N VAL A 182 1.57 14.78 -5.29
CA VAL A 182 0.34 15.10 -6.03
C VAL A 182 0.06 16.60 -5.88
N THR A 183 -0.21 17.30 -6.99
CA THR A 183 -0.38 18.77 -7.04
C THR A 183 -1.67 19.20 -7.71
#